data_AF-A0A2D9VTS5-F1
#
_entry.id   AF-A0A2D9VTS5-F1
#
_cell.length_a   1.000
_cell.length_b   1.000
_cell.length_c   1.000
_cell.angle_alpha   90.00
_cell.angle_beta   90.00
_cell.angle_gamma   90.00
#
_symmetry.space_group_name_H-M   'P 1'
#
loop_
_entity.id
_entity.type
_entity.pdbx_description
1 polymer ?
#
loop_
_entity_poly.entity_id
_entity_poly.type
_entity_poly.pdbx_seq_one_letter_code
_entity_poly.pdbx_strand_id
1 'polypeptide(L)'
;MSYSYTDGDKIASPNTYFYTEYNGQEFLNSYFGNRKSILRKMKDAVEPAFSENDIETDQSLIQTSIYLDYLYTSLQSQNHSRNADIFAEINLILKKFEVSKRIYDFYLPEFKKSDDSDFKNLNNYLKLASVLSRSYEITKKLNYLNGMLKVIDTLISVFNEMSELEKKNLAWLIRMEIDHVGKLTSKLRISS
;
A
#
# COMPACT_ATOMS: atom_id res chain seq x y z
N MET A 1 -17.06 4.26 17.61
CA MET A 1 -16.48 5.36 16.80
C MET A 1 -16.73 5.16 15.30
N SER A 2 -16.81 6.22 14.47
CA SER A 2 -16.76 6.10 12.99
C SER A 2 -15.30 6.07 12.51
N TYR A 3 -14.98 5.24 11.51
CA TYR A 3 -13.62 5.13 10.97
C TYR A 3 -13.40 6.18 9.86
N SER A 4 -12.81 7.33 10.22
CA SER A 4 -12.75 8.52 9.35
C SER A 4 -11.57 8.59 8.38
N TYR A 5 -10.61 7.66 8.48
CA TYR A 5 -9.41 7.68 7.62
C TYR A 5 -9.71 7.38 6.15
N THR A 6 -10.93 6.91 5.83
CA THR A 6 -11.39 6.64 4.47
C THR A 6 -12.38 7.68 3.94
N ASP A 7 -12.65 8.77 4.68
CA ASP A 7 -13.73 9.69 4.34
C ASP A 7 -13.29 10.80 3.37
N GLY A 8 -13.99 10.95 2.25
CA GLY A 8 -13.67 11.91 1.17
C GLY A 8 -12.53 11.43 0.27
N ASP A 9 -12.12 12.21 -0.72
CA ASP A 9 -11.01 11.85 -1.62
C ASP A 9 -9.66 12.10 -0.93
N LYS A 10 -9.01 11.03 -0.43
CA LYS A 10 -7.70 11.10 0.23
C LYS A 10 -6.51 11.15 -0.73
N ILE A 11 -6.74 11.02 -2.03
CA ILE A 11 -5.72 11.25 -3.06
C ILE A 11 -5.60 12.75 -3.32
N ALA A 12 -6.74 13.44 -3.47
CA ALA A 12 -6.78 14.89 -3.60
C ALA A 12 -6.48 15.60 -2.27
N SER A 13 -7.08 15.14 -1.16
CA SER A 13 -7.01 15.74 0.18
C SER A 13 -6.49 14.73 1.22
N PRO A 14 -5.17 14.56 1.34
CA PRO A 14 -4.60 13.49 2.15
C PRO A 14 -4.85 13.61 3.65
N ASN A 15 -4.85 12.47 4.34
CA ASN A 15 -4.95 12.41 5.79
C ASN A 15 -3.75 13.07 6.50
N THR A 16 -4.05 13.94 7.45
CA THR A 16 -3.13 14.44 8.47
C THR A 16 -3.24 13.54 9.71
N TYR A 17 -2.42 12.49 9.79
CA TYR A 17 -2.40 11.54 10.92
C TYR A 17 -1.84 12.14 12.24
N PHE A 18 -1.95 13.45 12.44
CA PHE A 18 -1.49 14.13 13.66
C PHE A 18 -2.58 14.03 14.76
N TYR A 19 -2.17 13.70 15.99
CA TYR A 19 -3.00 13.71 17.20
C TYR A 19 -4.20 12.75 17.22
N THR A 20 -4.11 11.63 16.51
CA THR A 20 -5.15 10.59 16.55
C THR A 20 -5.23 9.97 17.95
N GLU A 21 -6.40 10.07 18.60
CA GLU A 21 -6.63 9.50 19.93
C GLU A 21 -6.47 7.97 19.94
N TYR A 22 -5.89 7.44 21.02
CA TYR A 22 -5.85 6.00 21.26
C TYR A 22 -7.25 5.50 21.67
N ASN A 23 -7.93 4.85 20.73
CA ASN A 23 -9.30 4.38 20.89
C ASN A 23 -9.42 2.86 21.16
N GLY A 24 -8.30 2.19 21.44
CA GLY A 24 -8.27 0.79 21.89
C GLY A 24 -9.08 -0.19 21.02
N GLN A 25 -9.89 -1.04 21.65
CA GLN A 25 -10.70 -2.07 20.97
C GLN A 25 -11.75 -1.47 20.02
N GLU A 26 -12.32 -0.33 20.37
CA GLU A 26 -13.32 0.32 19.50
C GLU A 26 -12.71 0.71 18.15
N PHE A 27 -11.46 1.16 18.15
CA PHE A 27 -10.74 1.44 16.92
C PHE A 27 -10.62 0.19 16.04
N LEU A 28 -10.22 -0.95 16.63
CA LEU A 28 -10.09 -2.21 15.88
C LEU A 28 -11.44 -2.66 15.31
N ASN A 29 -12.52 -2.55 16.09
CA ASN A 29 -13.87 -2.86 15.63
C ASN A 29 -14.29 -1.99 14.44
N SER A 30 -14.06 -0.67 14.53
CA SER A 30 -14.37 0.28 13.46
C SER A 30 -13.50 0.04 12.23
N TYR A 31 -12.21 -0.26 12.41
CA TYR A 31 -11.28 -0.64 11.36
C TYR A 31 -11.75 -1.90 10.61
N PHE A 32 -12.00 -3.01 11.30
CA PHE A 32 -12.48 -4.23 10.67
C PHE A 32 -13.87 -4.04 10.03
N GLY A 33 -14.75 -3.26 10.66
CA GLY A 33 -16.06 -2.91 10.13
C GLY A 33 -15.96 -2.18 8.79
N ASN A 34 -15.08 -1.18 8.70
CA ASN A 34 -14.81 -0.43 7.47
C ASN A 34 -14.36 -1.36 6.34
N ARG A 35 -13.36 -2.22 6.57
CA ARG A 35 -12.85 -3.15 5.55
C ARG A 35 -13.90 -4.18 5.11
N LYS A 36 -14.62 -4.77 6.08
CA LYS A 36 -15.72 -5.71 5.80
C LYS A 36 -16.82 -5.05 4.95
N SER A 37 -17.09 -3.76 5.15
CA SER A 37 -18.08 -3.04 4.33
C SER A 37 -17.66 -2.96 2.86
N ILE A 38 -16.37 -2.75 2.58
CA ILE A 38 -15.83 -2.73 1.21
C ILE A 38 -15.85 -4.13 0.61
N LEU A 39 -15.44 -5.15 1.36
CA LEU A 39 -15.50 -6.55 0.91
C LEU A 39 -16.93 -7.04 0.65
N ARG A 40 -17.97 -6.47 1.28
CA ARG A 40 -19.37 -6.77 0.94
C ARG A 40 -19.79 -6.20 -0.41
N LYS A 41 -19.17 -5.11 -0.87
CA LYS A 41 -19.42 -4.50 -2.18
C LYS A 41 -18.73 -5.28 -3.30
N MET A 42 -17.61 -5.96 -3.02
CA MET A 42 -16.85 -6.75 -3.99
C MET A 42 -16.78 -8.23 -3.61
N LYS A 43 -17.54 -9.07 -4.32
CA LYS A 43 -17.53 -10.53 -4.12
C LYS A 43 -16.22 -11.17 -4.55
N ASP A 44 -15.70 -10.71 -5.69
CA ASP A 44 -14.45 -11.21 -6.27
C ASP A 44 -13.25 -10.41 -5.76
N ALA A 45 -12.14 -11.12 -5.58
CA ALA A 45 -10.85 -10.53 -5.28
C ALA A 45 -9.81 -11.15 -6.21
N VAL A 46 -8.98 -10.32 -6.80
CA VAL A 46 -7.95 -10.73 -7.76
C VAL A 46 -6.63 -10.13 -7.31
N GLU A 47 -5.59 -10.95 -7.23
CA GLU A 47 -4.25 -10.44 -6.90
C GLU A 47 -3.80 -9.41 -7.96
N PRO A 48 -3.21 -8.27 -7.56
CA PRO A 48 -2.64 -7.33 -8.52
C PRO A 48 -1.59 -8.01 -9.40
N ALA A 49 -1.65 -7.74 -10.71
CA ALA A 49 -0.71 -8.31 -11.67
C ALA A 49 0.61 -7.53 -11.69
N PHE A 50 1.72 -8.25 -11.85
CA PHE A 50 3.08 -7.72 -11.94
C PHE A 50 3.75 -8.25 -13.20
N SER A 51 4.46 -7.37 -13.90
CA SER A 51 5.23 -7.74 -15.09
C SER A 51 6.68 -8.03 -14.71
N GLU A 52 7.28 -9.05 -15.30
CA GLU A 52 8.73 -9.26 -15.20
C GLU A 52 9.40 -8.25 -16.14
N ASN A 53 9.89 -7.16 -15.56
CA ASN A 53 10.65 -6.14 -16.28
C ASN A 53 12.03 -6.01 -15.65
N ASP A 54 13.06 -6.02 -16.48
CA ASP A 54 14.39 -5.57 -16.07
C ASP A 54 14.37 -4.04 -15.95
N ILE A 55 14.84 -3.50 -14.84
CA ILE A 55 15.09 -2.06 -14.73
C ILE A 55 16.44 -1.76 -15.36
N GLU A 56 16.46 -0.91 -16.38
CA GLU A 56 17.69 -0.22 -16.77
C GLU A 56 17.98 0.87 -15.72
N THR A 57 19.00 0.64 -14.89
CA THR A 57 19.37 1.51 -13.77
C THR A 57 19.93 2.89 -14.16
N ASP A 58 20.15 3.15 -15.45
CA ASP A 58 20.74 4.40 -15.97
C ASP A 58 19.70 5.28 -16.70
N GLN A 59 18.43 5.19 -16.29
CA GLN A 59 17.37 6.00 -16.87
C GLN A 59 17.27 7.36 -16.15
N SER A 60 17.21 8.43 -16.94
CA SER A 60 16.96 9.80 -16.49
C SER A 60 15.55 10.01 -15.92
N LEU A 61 14.67 9.00 -16.05
CA LEU A 61 13.31 9.01 -15.57
C LEU A 61 12.90 7.60 -15.13
N ILE A 62 12.46 7.48 -13.89
CA ILE A 62 11.98 6.24 -13.27
C ILE A 62 10.47 6.17 -13.44
N GLN A 63 9.97 5.23 -14.23
CA GLN A 63 8.55 4.93 -14.30
C GLN A 63 8.13 4.08 -13.10
N THR A 64 7.31 4.65 -12.21
CA THR A 64 6.97 4.05 -10.92
C THR A 64 6.31 2.68 -11.03
N SER A 65 5.46 2.47 -12.04
CA SER A 65 4.80 1.17 -12.23
C SER A 65 5.78 0.04 -12.52
N ILE A 66 6.83 0.31 -13.31
CA ILE A 66 7.89 -0.64 -13.65
C ILE A 66 8.79 -0.84 -12.43
N TYR A 67 9.11 0.25 -11.73
CA TYR A 67 9.89 0.19 -10.50
C TYR A 67 9.23 -0.70 -9.44
N LEU A 68 7.93 -0.54 -9.20
CA LEU A 68 7.18 -1.37 -8.26
C LEU A 68 7.08 -2.83 -8.71
N ASP A 69 7.02 -3.08 -10.03
CA ASP A 69 7.06 -4.44 -10.59
C ASP A 69 8.35 -5.15 -10.24
N TYR A 70 9.48 -4.51 -10.50
CA TYR A 70 10.81 -5.00 -10.12
C TYR A 70 10.95 -5.24 -8.62
N LEU A 71 10.46 -4.33 -7.77
CA LEU A 71 10.51 -4.53 -6.32
C LEU A 71 9.72 -5.78 -5.92
N TYR A 72 8.51 -5.97 -6.49
CA TYR A 72 7.68 -7.13 -6.16
C TYR A 72 8.31 -8.43 -6.63
N THR A 73 8.79 -8.51 -7.87
CA THR A 73 9.41 -9.72 -8.43
C THR A 73 10.71 -10.07 -7.69
N SER A 74 11.51 -9.07 -7.32
CA SER A 74 12.73 -9.26 -6.53
C SER A 74 12.45 -9.90 -5.17
N LEU A 75 11.33 -9.54 -4.52
CA LEU A 75 10.89 -10.15 -3.26
C LEU A 75 10.43 -11.61 -3.40
N GLN A 76 10.12 -12.08 -4.62
CA GLN A 76 9.74 -13.48 -4.88
C GLN A 76 10.96 -14.38 -5.13
N SER A 77 12.10 -13.81 -5.50
CA SER A 77 13.31 -14.58 -5.79
C SER A 77 13.89 -15.23 -4.51
N GLN A 78 14.20 -16.52 -4.56
CA GLN A 78 14.71 -17.30 -3.41
C GLN A 78 16.14 -16.91 -2.99
N ASN A 79 16.84 -16.07 -3.76
CA ASN A 79 18.22 -15.65 -3.49
C ASN A 79 18.25 -14.38 -2.62
N HIS A 80 17.97 -14.53 -1.34
CA HIS A 80 17.88 -13.42 -0.39
C HIS A 80 19.22 -12.73 -0.06
N SER A 81 20.36 -13.20 -0.58
CA SER A 81 21.68 -12.67 -0.23
C SER A 81 22.07 -11.37 -0.96
N ARG A 82 21.35 -10.96 -2.02
CA ARG A 82 21.43 -9.62 -2.63
C ARG A 82 20.36 -8.64 -2.13
N ASN A 83 19.47 -9.05 -1.21
CA ASN A 83 18.27 -8.31 -0.86
C ASN A 83 18.45 -7.20 0.20
N ALA A 84 19.66 -6.90 0.66
CA ALA A 84 19.85 -5.77 1.58
C ALA A 84 19.42 -4.44 0.93
N ASP A 85 19.71 -4.30 -0.36
CA ASP A 85 19.41 -3.08 -1.12
C ASP A 85 17.91 -2.98 -1.47
N ILE A 86 17.23 -4.10 -1.76
CA ILE A 86 15.80 -4.06 -2.11
C ILE A 86 14.92 -3.48 -0.99
N PHE A 87 15.23 -3.79 0.27
CA PHE A 87 14.48 -3.22 1.39
C PHE A 87 14.81 -1.74 1.61
N ALA A 88 16.03 -1.28 1.27
CA ALA A 88 16.37 0.14 1.29
C ALA A 88 15.56 0.91 0.23
N GLU A 89 15.42 0.33 -0.95
CA GLU A 89 14.59 0.81 -2.05
C GLU A 89 13.09 0.87 -1.70
N ILE A 90 12.56 -0.19 -1.09
CA ILE A 90 11.17 -0.22 -0.58
C ILE A 90 10.97 0.85 0.49
N ASN A 91 11.94 1.03 1.39
CA ASN A 91 11.89 2.09 2.41
C ASN A 91 11.92 3.48 1.78
N LEU A 92 12.65 3.66 0.68
CA LEU A 92 12.73 4.93 -0.04
C LEU A 92 11.36 5.31 -0.62
N ILE A 93 10.72 4.41 -1.37
CA ILE A 93 9.40 4.70 -1.97
C ILE A 93 8.31 4.84 -0.88
N LEU A 94 8.38 4.03 0.19
CA LEU A 94 7.51 4.19 1.35
C LEU A 94 7.66 5.58 1.98
N LYS A 95 8.90 6.04 2.19
CA LYS A 95 9.17 7.38 2.74
C LYS A 95 8.59 8.48 1.84
N LYS A 96 8.68 8.33 0.52
CA LYS A 96 8.08 9.30 -0.43
C LYS A 96 6.57 9.37 -0.24
N PHE A 97 5.90 8.22 -0.19
CA PHE A 97 4.47 8.16 0.13
C PHE A 97 4.17 8.77 1.50
N GLU A 98 4.97 8.50 2.54
CA GLU A 98 4.66 9.01 3.87
C GLU A 98 4.77 10.53 3.98
N VAL A 99 5.65 11.15 3.20
CA VAL A 99 5.83 12.61 3.16
C VAL A 99 4.75 13.28 2.31
N SER A 100 4.56 12.84 1.07
CA SER A 100 3.66 13.50 0.11
C SER A 100 2.22 12.99 0.17
N LYS A 101 2.01 11.81 0.76
CA LYS A 101 0.78 10.99 0.68
C LYS A 101 0.38 10.62 -0.75
N ARG A 102 1.31 10.72 -1.69
CA ARG A 102 1.10 10.55 -3.12
C ARG A 102 2.18 9.68 -3.72
N ILE A 103 1.78 8.87 -4.70
CA ILE A 103 2.69 8.15 -5.56
C ILE A 103 2.56 8.71 -6.97
N TYR A 104 3.65 9.31 -7.44
CA TYR A 104 3.75 9.89 -8.77
C TYR A 104 4.03 8.82 -9.82
N ASP A 105 3.53 9.00 -11.05
CA ASP A 105 3.80 8.12 -12.19
C ASP A 105 5.29 8.06 -12.55
N PHE A 106 5.99 9.18 -12.40
CA PHE A 106 7.40 9.30 -12.73
C PHE A 106 8.20 10.04 -11.66
N TYR A 107 9.40 9.53 -11.39
CA TYR A 107 10.40 10.19 -10.57
C TYR A 107 11.68 10.42 -11.39
N LEU A 108 12.37 11.53 -11.14
CA LEU A 108 13.75 11.72 -11.57
C LEU A 108 14.70 10.86 -10.70
N PRO A 109 15.97 10.67 -11.11
CA PRO A 109 17.00 10.13 -10.25
C PRO A 109 16.97 10.76 -8.85
N GLU A 110 17.34 9.97 -7.83
CA GLU A 110 17.19 10.33 -6.40
C GLU A 110 15.74 10.40 -5.90
N PHE A 111 14.77 9.90 -6.68
CA PHE A 111 13.34 9.92 -6.38
C PHE A 111 12.79 11.34 -6.16
N LYS A 112 13.27 12.32 -6.94
CA LYS A 112 12.64 13.64 -7.01
C LYS A 112 11.39 13.55 -7.87
N LYS A 113 10.33 14.24 -7.49
CA LYS A 113 9.11 14.33 -8.32
C LYS A 113 9.51 14.94 -9.67
N SER A 114 9.08 14.33 -10.77
CA SER A 114 9.14 14.97 -12.10
C SER A 114 8.05 16.03 -12.22
N ASP A 115 8.36 17.21 -12.77
CA ASP A 115 7.43 18.36 -12.81
C ASP A 115 6.10 18.02 -13.51
N ASP A 116 6.17 17.20 -14.56
CA ASP A 116 5.02 16.77 -15.37
C ASP A 116 4.35 15.47 -14.88
N SER A 117 4.76 14.92 -13.74
CA SER A 117 4.16 13.68 -13.25
C SER A 117 2.82 13.90 -12.53
N ASP A 118 1.82 13.12 -12.94
CA ASP A 118 0.56 12.95 -12.20
C ASP A 118 0.74 11.93 -11.04
N PHE A 119 -0.26 11.83 -10.17
CA PHE A 119 -0.35 10.94 -9.02
C PHE A 119 -1.74 10.27 -8.89
N LYS A 120 -2.59 10.39 -9.91
CA LYS A 120 -3.94 9.81 -9.95
C LYS A 120 -3.99 8.35 -10.38
N ASN A 121 -2.88 7.80 -10.87
CA ASN A 121 -2.80 6.42 -11.29
C ASN A 121 -2.90 5.47 -10.09
N LEU A 122 -4.11 4.95 -9.84
CA LEU A 122 -4.41 4.09 -8.70
C LEU A 122 -3.64 2.77 -8.73
N ASN A 123 -3.24 2.32 -9.91
CA ASN A 123 -2.43 1.11 -10.06
C ASN A 123 -1.10 1.22 -9.31
N ASN A 124 -0.48 2.41 -9.25
CA ASN A 124 0.76 2.59 -8.49
C ASN A 124 0.54 2.39 -6.98
N TYR A 125 -0.61 2.82 -6.45
CA TYR A 125 -0.97 2.62 -5.04
C TYR A 125 -1.29 1.14 -4.77
N LEU A 126 -2.03 0.47 -5.66
CA LEU A 126 -2.31 -0.96 -5.57
C LEU A 126 -1.02 -1.78 -5.57
N LYS A 127 -0.09 -1.50 -6.49
CA LYS A 127 1.22 -2.17 -6.55
C LYS A 127 2.07 -1.90 -5.31
N LEU A 128 2.09 -0.66 -4.82
CA LEU A 128 2.80 -0.32 -3.59
C LEU A 128 2.24 -1.11 -2.39
N ALA A 129 0.91 -1.22 -2.27
CA ALA A 129 0.29 -2.01 -1.20
C ALA A 129 0.69 -3.49 -1.26
N SER A 130 0.79 -4.10 -2.46
CA SER A 130 1.30 -5.46 -2.61
C SER A 130 2.77 -5.60 -2.19
N VAL A 131 3.64 -4.66 -2.60
CA VAL A 131 5.05 -4.64 -2.21
C VAL A 131 5.18 -4.55 -0.69
N LEU A 132 4.40 -3.68 -0.04
CA LEU A 132 4.40 -3.54 1.42
C LEU A 132 3.84 -4.77 2.14
N SER A 133 2.77 -5.38 1.61
CA SER A 133 2.23 -6.65 2.10
C SER A 133 3.31 -7.72 2.11
N ARG A 134 3.98 -7.93 0.97
CA ARG A 134 5.04 -8.93 0.82
C ARG A 134 6.25 -8.64 1.69
N SER A 135 6.64 -7.36 1.80
CA SER A 135 7.73 -6.93 2.67
C SER A 135 7.44 -7.20 4.15
N TYR A 136 6.19 -6.97 4.59
CA TYR A 136 5.75 -7.32 5.93
C TYR A 136 5.74 -8.83 6.15
N GLU A 137 5.31 -9.62 5.16
CA GLU A 137 5.35 -11.08 5.25
C GLU A 137 6.75 -11.61 5.55
N ILE A 138 7.76 -11.11 4.83
CA ILE A 138 9.15 -11.54 4.93
C ILE A 138 9.80 -11.02 6.22
N THR A 139 9.62 -9.74 6.53
CA THR A 139 10.41 -9.07 7.58
C THR A 139 9.70 -8.92 8.92
N LYS A 140 8.36 -8.97 8.92
CA LYS A 140 7.48 -8.63 10.05
C LYS A 140 7.70 -7.22 10.63
N LYS A 141 8.37 -6.32 9.91
CA LYS A 141 8.56 -4.93 10.38
C LYS A 141 7.27 -4.12 10.25
N LEU A 142 6.86 -3.49 11.35
CA LEU A 142 5.57 -2.80 11.45
C LEU A 142 5.46 -1.56 10.56
N ASN A 143 6.57 -0.95 10.13
CA ASN A 143 6.52 0.19 9.20
C ASN A 143 5.89 -0.20 7.85
N TYR A 144 6.11 -1.42 7.36
CA TYR A 144 5.48 -1.90 6.13
C TYR A 144 3.99 -2.12 6.29
N LEU A 145 3.56 -2.73 7.41
CA LEU A 145 2.13 -2.89 7.71
C LEU A 145 1.46 -1.52 7.88
N ASN A 146 2.06 -0.60 8.64
CA ASN A 146 1.54 0.76 8.81
C ASN A 146 1.47 1.53 7.48
N GLY A 147 2.45 1.35 6.59
CA GLY A 147 2.42 1.90 5.25
C GLY A 147 1.26 1.34 4.45
N MET A 148 1.08 0.00 4.45
CA MET A 148 0.00 -0.70 3.77
C MET A 148 -1.38 -0.21 4.24
N LEU A 149 -1.57 -0.06 5.56
CA LEU A 149 -2.81 0.48 6.16
C LEU A 149 -3.16 1.87 5.59
N LYS A 150 -2.17 2.77 5.53
CA LYS A 150 -2.35 4.13 5.00
C LYS A 150 -2.67 4.12 3.50
N VAL A 151 -2.01 3.27 2.72
CA VAL A 151 -2.28 3.15 1.27
C VAL A 151 -3.68 2.60 1.03
N ILE A 152 -4.10 1.58 1.79
CA ILE A 152 -5.44 1.01 1.68
C ILE A 152 -6.51 2.01 2.13
N ASP A 153 -6.27 2.79 3.20
CA ASP A 153 -7.17 3.88 3.58
C ASP A 153 -7.37 4.88 2.43
N THR A 154 -6.28 5.28 1.77
CA THR A 154 -6.32 6.16 0.60
C THR A 154 -7.12 5.55 -0.54
N LEU A 155 -6.91 4.27 -0.85
CA LEU A 155 -7.61 3.57 -1.93
C LEU A 155 -9.11 3.38 -1.65
N ILE A 156 -9.48 3.03 -0.41
CA ILE A 156 -10.90 2.88 -0.03
C ILE A 156 -11.64 4.21 -0.20
N SER A 157 -10.96 5.32 0.06
CA SER A 157 -11.55 6.66 -0.01
C SER A 157 -12.05 7.06 -1.40
N VAL A 158 -11.42 6.50 -2.46
CA VAL A 158 -11.79 6.70 -3.87
C VAL A 158 -12.43 5.45 -4.48
N PHE A 159 -12.89 4.50 -3.66
CA PHE A 159 -13.41 3.20 -4.11
C PHE A 159 -14.48 3.29 -5.21
N ASN A 160 -15.35 4.30 -5.14
CA ASN A 160 -16.44 4.45 -6.10
C ASN A 160 -15.96 4.90 -7.49
N GLU A 161 -14.77 5.50 -7.58
CA GLU A 161 -14.16 6.02 -8.81
C GLU A 161 -13.26 4.98 -9.49
N MET A 162 -12.92 3.90 -8.78
CA MET A 162 -12.10 2.80 -9.29
C MET A 162 -12.82 1.99 -10.37
N SER A 163 -12.05 1.52 -11.35
CA SER A 163 -12.48 0.50 -12.31
C SER A 163 -12.78 -0.83 -11.61
N GLU A 164 -13.51 -1.73 -12.29
CA GLU A 164 -13.86 -3.03 -11.72
C GLU A 164 -12.65 -3.91 -11.39
N LEU A 165 -11.59 -3.85 -12.19
CA LEU A 165 -10.34 -4.57 -11.90
C LEU A 165 -9.66 -4.01 -10.66
N GLU A 166 -9.52 -2.68 -10.56
CA GLU A 166 -8.91 -2.02 -9.42
C GLU A 166 -9.68 -2.32 -8.13
N LYS A 167 -11.02 -2.35 -8.17
CA LYS A 167 -11.85 -2.76 -7.02
C LYS A 167 -11.59 -4.20 -6.59
N LYS A 168 -11.44 -5.12 -7.54
CA LYS A 168 -11.09 -6.53 -7.27
C LYS A 168 -9.67 -6.65 -6.68
N ASN A 169 -8.73 -5.84 -7.16
CA ASN A 169 -7.37 -5.76 -6.63
C ASN A 169 -7.35 -5.22 -5.20
N LEU A 170 -8.08 -4.15 -4.92
CA LEU A 170 -8.22 -3.62 -3.57
C LEU A 170 -8.89 -4.63 -2.64
N ALA A 171 -9.91 -5.35 -3.09
CA ALA A 171 -10.55 -6.40 -2.29
C ALA A 171 -9.56 -7.52 -1.91
N TRP A 172 -8.65 -7.90 -2.81
CA TRP A 172 -7.57 -8.85 -2.50
C TRP A 172 -6.62 -8.30 -1.44
N LEU A 173 -6.18 -7.04 -1.61
CA LEU A 173 -5.27 -6.37 -0.68
C LEU A 173 -5.88 -6.19 0.71
N ILE A 174 -7.17 -5.86 0.80
CA ILE A 174 -7.89 -5.77 2.09
C ILE A 174 -7.93 -7.14 2.79
N ARG A 175 -8.08 -8.25 2.06
CA ARG A 175 -8.02 -9.59 2.66
C ARG A 175 -6.64 -9.88 3.25
N MET A 176 -5.57 -9.49 2.55
CA MET A 176 -4.20 -9.60 3.06
C MET A 176 -3.96 -8.69 4.28
N GLU A 177 -4.46 -7.45 4.24
CA GLU A 177 -4.39 -6.52 5.37
C GLU A 177 -5.04 -7.11 6.64
N ILE A 178 -6.28 -7.61 6.50
CA ILE A 178 -7.02 -8.24 7.61
C ILE A 178 -6.26 -9.45 8.15
N ASP A 179 -5.70 -10.28 7.29
CA ASP A 179 -4.93 -11.45 7.72
C ASP A 179 -3.65 -11.05 8.48
N HIS A 180 -2.91 -10.04 7.98
CA HIS A 180 -1.72 -9.50 8.65
C HIS A 180 -2.03 -8.92 10.03
N VAL A 181 -3.10 -8.12 10.13
CA VAL A 181 -3.54 -7.52 11.39
C VAL A 181 -4.11 -8.59 12.34
N GLY A 182 -4.86 -9.56 11.82
CA GLY A 182 -5.40 -10.68 12.60
C GLY A 182 -4.29 -11.56 13.21
N LYS A 183 -3.24 -11.86 12.45
CA LYS A 183 -2.06 -12.58 12.95
C LYS A 183 -1.31 -11.76 14.01
N LEU A 184 -1.18 -10.45 13.81
CA LEU A 184 -0.51 -9.56 14.76
C LEU A 184 -1.27 -9.44 16.09
N THR A 185 -2.58 -9.19 16.04
CA THR A 185 -3.46 -9.10 17.22
C THR A 185 -3.46 -10.39 18.02
N SER A 186 -3.56 -11.54 17.36
CA SER A 186 -3.45 -12.87 17.98
C SER A 186 -2.11 -13.06 18.70
N LYS A 187 -0.99 -12.66 18.06
CA LYS A 187 0.36 -12.73 18.66
C LYS A 187 0.50 -11.85 19.90
N LEU A 188 -0.16 -10.69 19.89
CA LEU A 188 -0.14 -9.72 21.00
C LEU A 188 -1.17 -10.02 22.09
N ARG A 189 -1.97 -11.09 21.95
CA ARG A 189 -3.07 -11.45 22.87
C ARG A 189 -4.12 -10.34 23.03
N ILE A 190 -4.30 -9.53 21.99
CA ILE A 190 -5.37 -8.52 21.94
C ILE A 190 -6.57 -9.23 21.31
N SER A 191 -7.59 -9.53 22.11
CA SER A 191 -8.82 -10.19 21.65
C SER A 191 -9.56 -9.30 20.64
N SER A 192 -9.66 -9.74 19.38
CA SER A 192 -10.47 -9.10 18.33
C SER A 192 -11.93 -9.50 18.41
#